data_AF-A0A4Y2IMI8-F1
#
_entry.id   AF-A0A4Y2IMI8-F1
#
_cell.length_a   1.000
_cell.length_b   1.000
_cell.length_c   1.000
_cell.angle_alpha   90.00
_cell.angle_beta   90.00
_cell.angle_gamma   90.00
#
_symmetry.space_group_name_H-M   'P 1'
#
loop_
_entity.id
_entity.type
_entity.pdbx_description
1 polymer ?
#
loop_
_entity_poly.entity_id
_entity_poly.type
_entity_poly.pdbx_seq_one_letter_code
_entity_poly.pdbx_strand_id
1 'polypeptide(L)'
;MDTQFGNNKLDVRNCPTSSELFRLSEEAKVLMVEVVAIRQTVRYIIGRQLRQSKIISVSRSALMFLAPMHERRVIIDEIKDNIREYLGTSS
;
A
#
# COMPACT_ATOMS: atom_id res chain seq x y z
N MET A 1 -5.22 -15.22 40.52
CA MET A 1 -5.63 -15.72 39.19
C MET A 1 -5.69 -14.50 38.30
N ASP A 2 -4.60 -14.32 37.55
CA ASP A 2 -4.38 -13.15 36.71
C ASP A 2 -4.84 -13.47 35.29
N THR A 3 -5.61 -12.57 34.70
CA THR A 3 -5.75 -12.54 33.24
C THR A 3 -5.70 -11.08 32.82
N GLN A 4 -4.48 -10.61 32.57
CA GLN A 4 -4.25 -9.36 31.87
C GLN A 4 -4.37 -9.61 30.37
N PHE A 5 -5.42 -9.09 29.75
CA PHE A 5 -5.43 -8.88 28.31
C PHE A 5 -4.64 -7.60 28.01
N GLY A 6 -3.58 -7.77 27.22
CA GLY A 6 -2.53 -6.81 26.99
C GLY A 6 -3.00 -5.42 26.58
N ASN A 7 -2.17 -4.46 26.97
CA ASN A 7 -2.29 -3.03 26.77
C ASN A 7 -2.21 -2.63 25.29
N ASN A 8 -3.22 -2.98 24.49
CA ASN A 8 -3.36 -2.46 23.14
C ASN A 8 -4.22 -1.19 23.19
N LYS A 9 -3.73 -0.18 23.91
CA LYS A 9 -4.19 1.19 23.69
C LYS A 9 -3.65 1.59 22.33
N LEU A 10 -4.48 1.48 21.30
CA LEU A 10 -4.25 2.16 20.03
C LEU A 10 -4.17 3.64 20.36
N ASP A 11 -2.95 4.15 20.50
CA ASP A 11 -2.69 5.57 20.66
C ASP A 11 -2.98 6.23 19.31
N VAL A 12 -4.26 6.53 19.08
CA VAL A 12 -4.73 7.36 17.96
C VAL A 12 -4.41 8.80 18.32
N ARG A 13 -3.13 9.12 18.52
CA ARG A 13 -2.68 10.49 18.73
C ARG A 13 -1.94 10.98 17.50
N ASN A 14 -2.69 11.78 16.74
CA ASN A 14 -2.21 12.82 15.82
C ASN A 14 -1.73 12.38 14.43
N CYS A 15 -2.55 11.60 13.72
CA CYS A 15 -2.52 11.64 12.25
C CYS A 15 -3.66 12.56 11.80
N PRO A 16 -3.43 13.74 11.18
CA PRO A 16 -4.50 14.32 10.38
C PRO A 16 -4.87 13.21 9.41
N THR A 17 -6.13 12.79 9.38
CA THR A 17 -6.62 11.74 8.47
C THR A 17 -6.51 12.27 7.04
N SER A 18 -5.30 12.35 6.54
CA SER A 18 -4.94 12.81 5.22
C SER A 18 -5.24 11.64 4.31
N SER A 19 -6.38 11.74 3.64
CA SER A 19 -6.84 10.81 2.62
C SER A 19 -6.64 11.47 1.25
N GLU A 20 -6.22 10.67 0.28
CA GLU A 20 -6.18 11.10 -1.12
C GLU A 20 -7.28 10.39 -1.90
N LEU A 21 -8.05 11.16 -2.66
CA LEU A 21 -9.09 10.66 -3.54
C LEU A 21 -8.64 10.82 -4.99
N PHE A 22 -8.73 9.74 -5.76
CA PHE A 22 -8.41 9.72 -7.17
C PHE A 22 -9.62 9.28 -7.97
N ARG A 23 -9.99 10.05 -9.00
CA ARG A 23 -10.98 9.63 -9.98
C ARG A 23 -10.30 8.81 -11.07
N LEU A 24 -10.88 7.66 -11.37
CA LEU A 24 -10.49 6.83 -12.51
C LEU A 24 -11.52 6.99 -13.62
N SER A 25 -11.20 6.51 -14.82
CA SER A 25 -12.17 6.55 -15.92
C SER A 25 -13.36 5.64 -15.62
N GLU A 26 -14.52 5.99 -16.16
CA GLU A 26 -15.77 5.25 -15.94
C GLU A 26 -15.69 3.83 -16.52
N GLU A 27 -14.78 3.60 -17.46
CA GLU A 27 -14.49 2.29 -18.08
C GLU A 27 -13.54 1.42 -17.23
N ALA A 28 -13.08 1.91 -16.07
CA ALA A 28 -12.13 1.20 -15.25
C ALA A 28 -12.75 -0.05 -14.60
N LYS A 29 -12.16 -1.22 -14.91
CA LYS A 29 -12.54 -2.48 -14.25
C LYS A 29 -12.17 -2.43 -12.77
N VAL A 30 -12.99 -3.04 -11.91
CA VAL A 30 -12.78 -3.12 -10.44
C VAL A 30 -11.35 -3.54 -10.08
N LEU A 31 -10.81 -4.58 -10.73
CA LEU A 31 -9.43 -5.02 -10.50
C LEU A 31 -8.39 -3.92 -10.80
N MET A 32 -8.60 -3.14 -11.86
CA MET A 32 -7.72 -2.03 -12.22
C MET A 32 -7.81 -0.90 -11.19
N VAL A 33 -9.01 -0.58 -10.73
CA VAL A 33 -9.24 0.40 -9.65
C VAL A 33 -8.45 0.01 -8.40
N GLU A 34 -8.53 -1.26 -8.00
CA GLU A 34 -7.87 -1.78 -6.80
C GLU A 34 -6.34 -1.78 -6.93
N VAL A 35 -5.80 -2.20 -8.08
CA VAL A 35 -4.35 -2.17 -8.34
C VAL A 35 -3.82 -0.73 -8.38
N VAL A 36 -4.57 0.19 -9.00
CA VAL A 36 -4.20 1.61 -9.03
C VAL A 36 -4.25 2.22 -7.62
N ALA A 37 -5.24 1.89 -6.80
CA ALA A 37 -5.30 2.34 -5.42
C ALA A 37 -4.08 1.89 -4.60
N ILE A 38 -3.61 0.64 -4.78
CA ILE A 38 -2.38 0.16 -4.13
C ILE A 38 -1.16 0.95 -4.63
N ARG A 39 -1.03 1.17 -5.95
CA ARG A 39 0.08 1.97 -6.52
C ARG A 39 0.09 3.42 -6.00
N GLN A 40 -1.06 4.08 -5.97
CA GLN A 40 -1.15 5.45 -5.42
C GLN A 40 -0.85 5.48 -3.93
N THR A 41 -1.28 4.47 -3.17
CA THR A 41 -0.95 4.35 -1.74
C THR A 41 0.56 4.24 -1.52
N VAL A 42 1.28 3.48 -2.36
CA VAL A 42 2.76 3.42 -2.32
C VAL A 42 3.37 4.79 -2.59
N ARG A 43 2.92 5.49 -3.65
CA ARG A 43 3.40 6.85 -3.96
C ARG A 43 3.13 7.84 -2.83
N TYR A 44 1.96 7.74 -2.20
CA TYR A 44 1.60 8.55 -1.04
C TYR A 44 2.53 8.32 0.14
N ILE A 45 2.78 7.04 0.49
CA ILE A 45 3.70 6.65 1.57
C ILE A 45 5.10 7.23 1.30
N ILE A 46 5.60 7.11 0.07
CA ILE A 46 6.91 7.62 -0.34
C ILE A 46 6.95 9.15 -0.28
N GLY A 47 5.99 9.83 -0.92
CA GLY A 47 5.92 11.29 -0.99
C GLY A 47 5.76 11.97 0.38
N ARG A 48 5.14 11.27 1.34
CA ARG A 48 4.99 11.71 2.73
C ARG A 48 6.09 11.19 3.66
N GLN A 49 7.05 10.41 3.14
CA GLN A 49 8.15 9.80 3.90
C GLN A 49 7.69 8.96 5.10
N LEU A 50 6.55 8.25 4.96
CA LEU A 50 5.96 7.46 6.04
C LEU A 50 6.75 6.16 6.24
N ARG A 51 7.63 6.15 7.24
CA ARG A 51 8.46 4.98 7.58
C ARG A 51 7.60 3.84 8.17
N GLN A 52 7.95 2.59 7.86
CA GLN A 52 7.30 1.37 8.38
C GLN A 52 5.77 1.27 8.10
N SER A 53 5.34 1.65 6.91
CA SER A 53 3.92 1.62 6.53
C SER A 53 3.45 0.22 6.13
N LYS A 54 2.25 -0.17 6.59
CA LYS A 54 1.56 -1.41 6.18
C LYS A 54 0.37 -1.07 5.29
N ILE A 55 0.36 -1.60 4.06
CA ILE A 55 -0.78 -1.48 3.14
C ILE A 55 -1.77 -2.61 3.43
N ILE A 56 -3.03 -2.27 3.68
CA ILE A 56 -4.13 -3.23 3.86
C ILE A 56 -5.10 -3.02 2.70
N SER A 57 -5.34 -4.08 1.92
CA SER A 57 -6.32 -4.08 0.84
C SER A 57 -7.35 -5.17 1.09
N VAL A 58 -8.63 -4.83 0.93
CA VAL A 58 -9.74 -5.81 0.96
C VAL A 58 -9.84 -6.62 -0.33
N SER A 59 -9.11 -6.20 -1.38
CA SER A 59 -9.12 -6.90 -2.66
C SER A 59 -8.16 -8.08 -2.69
N ARG A 60 -8.72 -9.28 -2.53
CA ARG A 60 -7.97 -10.53 -2.74
C ARG A 60 -7.44 -10.65 -4.16
N SER A 61 -8.22 -10.24 -5.17
CA SER A 61 -7.84 -10.31 -6.58
C SER A 61 -6.67 -9.41 -6.91
N ALA A 62 -6.63 -8.17 -6.39
CA ALA A 62 -5.50 -7.27 -6.59
C ALA A 62 -4.24 -7.80 -5.90
N LEU A 63 -4.38 -8.36 -4.68
CA LEU A 63 -3.26 -8.99 -3.98
C LEU A 63 -2.72 -10.21 -4.74
N MET A 64 -3.57 -11.06 -5.31
CA MET A 64 -3.14 -12.20 -6.14
C MET A 64 -2.59 -11.78 -7.50
N PHE A 65 -3.07 -10.67 -8.05
CA PHE A 65 -2.54 -10.10 -9.28
C PHE A 65 -1.12 -9.56 -9.06
N LEU A 66 -0.89 -8.89 -7.92
CA LEU A 66 0.42 -8.41 -7.48
C LEU A 66 1.31 -9.49 -6.86
N ALA A 67 0.78 -10.68 -6.59
CA ALA A 67 1.62 -11.81 -6.18
C ALA A 67 2.50 -12.23 -7.37
N PRO A 68 3.77 -12.63 -7.13
CA PRO A 68 4.72 -12.90 -8.19
C PRO A 68 4.29 -14.11 -9.04
N MET A 69 3.62 -13.83 -10.17
CA MET A 69 3.50 -14.73 -11.31
C MET A 69 4.42 -14.21 -12.42
N HIS A 70 5.04 -15.12 -13.19
CA HIS A 70 6.06 -14.78 -14.19
C HIS A 70 5.63 -13.65 -15.16
N GLU A 71 4.34 -13.59 -15.51
CA GLU A 71 3.74 -12.63 -16.44
C GLU A 71 3.42 -11.25 -15.82
N ARG A 72 3.40 -11.14 -14.49
CA ARG A 72 2.96 -9.92 -13.76
C ARG A 72 4.10 -9.19 -13.07
N ARG A 73 5.34 -9.55 -13.43
CA ARG A 73 6.56 -9.00 -12.86
C ARG A 73 6.71 -7.49 -13.06
N VAL A 74 6.31 -6.96 -14.21
CA VAL A 74 6.47 -5.52 -14.53
C VAL A 74 5.89 -4.60 -13.45
N ILE A 75 4.68 -4.88 -12.96
CA ILE A 75 4.02 -4.03 -11.95
C ILE A 75 4.65 -4.20 -10.57
N ILE A 76 5.07 -5.42 -10.24
CA ILE A 76 5.75 -5.72 -8.99
C ILE A 76 7.14 -5.06 -8.98
N ASP A 77 7.84 -5.13 -10.10
CA ASP A 77 9.17 -4.56 -10.29
C ASP A 77 9.09 -3.04 -10.25
N GLU A 78 8.09 -2.42 -10.87
CA GLU A 78 7.84 -0.98 -10.73
C GLU A 78 7.59 -0.57 -9.26
N ILE A 79 6.77 -1.31 -8.51
CA ILE A 79 6.54 -1.04 -7.08
C ILE A 79 7.84 -1.22 -6.28
N LYS A 80 8.60 -2.27 -6.56
CA LYS A 80 9.88 -2.54 -5.90
C LYS A 80 10.92 -1.48 -6.20
N ASP A 81 11.01 -1.02 -7.45
CA ASP A 81 11.93 0.04 -7.86
C ASP A 81 11.60 1.35 -7.15
N ASN A 82 10.32 1.73 -7.07
CA ASN A 82 9.88 2.89 -6.27
C ASN A 82 10.30 2.78 -4.79
N ILE A 83 10.18 1.59 -4.20
CA ILE A 83 10.64 1.33 -2.83
C ILE A 83 12.17 1.39 -2.72
N ARG A 84 12.89 0.83 -3.70
CA ARG A 84 14.36 0.77 -3.73
C ARG A 84 14.97 2.16 -3.85
N GLU A 85 14.42 2.99 -4.75
CA GLU A 85 14.76 4.39 -4.91
C GLU A 85 14.55 5.16 -3.61
N TYR A 86 13.40 4.96 -2.95
CA TYR A 86 13.12 5.58 -1.65
C TYR A 86 14.11 5.14 -0.54
N LEU A 87 14.50 3.87 -0.52
CA LEU A 87 15.45 3.34 0.47
C LEU A 87 16.91 3.71 0.17
N GLY A 88 17.20 4.36 -0.96
CA GLY A 88 18.55 4.79 -1.34
C GLY A 88 19.49 3.64 -1.68
N THR A 89 18.98 2.47 -2.03
CA THR A 89 19.81 1.35 -2.53
C THR A 89 20.02 1.47 -4.03
N SER A 90 20.64 2.59 -4.42
CA SER A 90 21.26 2.79 -5.72
C SER A 90 22.58 2.03 -5.72
N SER A 91 22.69 0.96 -6.52
CA SER A 91 23.98 0.38 -6.91
C SER A 91 24.27 0.77 -8.34
#